data_AF-A0A061S3K4-F1
#
_entry.id   AF-A0A061S3K4-F1
#
_cell.length_a   1.000
_cell.length_b   1.000
_cell.length_c   1.000
_cell.angle_alpha   90.00
_cell.angle_beta   90.00
_cell.angle_gamma   90.00
#
_symmetry.space_group_name_H-M   'P 1'
#
loop_
_entity.id
_entity.type
_entity.pdbx_description
1 polymer ?
#
loop_
_entity_poly.entity_id
_entity_poly.type
_entity_poly.pdbx_seq_one_letter_code
_entity_poly.pdbx_strand_id
1 'polypeptide(L)'
;MVIAKRASKLFGNRVHKLFSSRRICSQSGFYGPWLEQLFPQGYIERPERYPDDEEWSRVMKASSTWPFEVENSTVVACFVSSSIQGEIVAETLNSLAVVGRQRRFTSRDCASLYRGFRLYVVTIGVVLADIVAHVRLVETKIGTRFLIGDKSVLPQREGLLEVLAPAASDLWGSHLKLLLDLRSKTMASEDLTIEYLSGISARFQEAQSLLLSILPLCIIDYCFHLRKNLTKDLTWKLLRDSLNTERLKDFPRFRGMRLQVIAGLVAAVPKHDRANRLANVPRFFLPIPQKILLAACDILYSRGFLRPLKRIINEAQAIKGNSYRRNCWLEHEWGR
;
A
#
# COMPACT_ATOMS: atom_id res chain seq x y z
N MET A 1 5.40 5.15 19.11
CA MET A 1 6.70 5.80 18.80
C MET A 1 7.92 4.95 19.18
N VAL A 2 7.97 4.32 20.37
CA VAL A 2 9.09 3.41 20.77
C VAL A 2 9.17 2.16 19.89
N ILE A 3 8.02 1.59 19.48
CA ILE A 3 7.93 0.40 18.62
C ILE A 3 8.32 0.73 17.17
N ALA A 4 7.88 1.88 16.64
CA ALA A 4 8.32 2.38 15.32
C ALA A 4 9.85 2.61 15.27
N LYS A 5 10.45 3.11 16.35
CA LYS A 5 11.91 3.20 16.50
C LYS A 5 12.58 1.83 16.56
N ARG A 6 11.90 0.80 17.09
CA ARG A 6 12.41 -0.58 17.18
C ARG A 6 12.37 -1.26 15.81
N ALA A 7 11.28 -1.12 15.06
CA ALA A 7 11.18 -1.55 13.67
C ALA A 7 12.22 -0.84 12.79
N SER A 8 12.33 0.50 12.88
CA SER A 8 13.34 1.25 12.11
C SER A 8 14.79 0.85 12.45
N LYS A 9 15.07 0.47 13.71
CA LYS A 9 16.39 0.02 14.16
C LYS A 9 16.74 -1.39 13.67
N LEU A 10 15.74 -2.26 13.48
CA LEU A 10 15.89 -3.59 12.84
C LEU A 10 16.14 -3.50 11.33
N PHE A 11 15.73 -2.39 10.70
CA PHE A 11 15.78 -2.24 9.24
C PHE A 11 16.94 -1.41 8.71
N GLY A 12 17.82 -0.84 9.56
CA GLY A 12 19.18 -0.39 9.20
C GLY A 12 19.37 0.52 7.98
N ASN A 13 18.31 0.94 7.28
CA ASN A 13 18.42 1.65 6.02
C ASN A 13 18.31 3.13 6.32
N ARG A 14 19.48 3.77 6.34
CA ARG A 14 19.62 5.21 6.17
C ARG A 14 18.84 5.61 4.92
N VAL A 15 17.65 6.16 5.11
CA VAL A 15 16.94 6.91 4.07
C VAL A 15 17.71 8.21 3.86
N HIS A 16 18.87 8.12 3.24
CA HIS A 16 19.55 9.28 2.65
C HIS A 16 19.22 9.30 1.16
N LYS A 17 18.63 10.43 0.77
CA LYS A 17 18.46 10.92 -0.60
C LYS A 17 19.41 10.27 -1.60
N LEU A 18 18.86 9.51 -2.54
CA LEU A 18 19.50 9.24 -3.81
C LEU A 18 18.50 9.48 -4.92
N PHE A 19 18.47 10.75 -5.37
CA PHE A 19 18.18 11.03 -6.77
C PHE A 19 19.41 10.59 -7.56
N SER A 20 19.29 9.55 -8.38
CA SER A 20 20.06 9.49 -9.62
C SER A 20 19.36 8.62 -10.65
N SER A 21 19.19 9.23 -11.81
CA SER A 21 18.64 8.67 -13.03
C SER A 21 19.55 7.58 -13.59
N ARG A 22 19.07 6.33 -13.64
CA ARG A 22 19.47 5.36 -14.67
C ARG A 22 18.25 4.57 -15.11
N ARG A 23 17.95 4.64 -16.41
CA ARG A 23 17.00 3.74 -17.07
C ARG A 23 17.57 2.33 -17.00
N ILE A 24 16.90 1.44 -16.29
CA ILE A 24 17.13 0.00 -16.39
C ILE A 24 15.92 -0.60 -17.11
N CYS A 25 16.22 -1.26 -18.22
CA CYS A 25 15.28 -2.01 -19.03
C CYS A 25 15.34 -3.47 -18.55
N SER A 26 14.35 -3.95 -17.80
CA SER A 26 14.02 -5.38 -17.69
C SER A 26 12.57 -5.58 -17.22
N GLN A 27 11.92 -6.59 -17.78
CA GLN A 27 10.47 -6.74 -17.91
C GLN A 27 9.75 -7.43 -16.72
N SER A 28 10.25 -7.32 -15.48
CA SER A 28 9.64 -8.02 -14.34
C SER A 28 9.77 -7.32 -12.98
N GLY A 29 9.93 -5.99 -12.97
CA GLY A 29 9.91 -5.22 -11.72
C GLY A 29 8.50 -5.09 -11.14
N PHE A 30 8.32 -5.09 -9.82
CA PHE A 30 7.09 -4.56 -9.23
C PHE A 30 7.19 -3.04 -9.06
N TYR A 31 6.21 -2.34 -9.65
CA TYR A 31 6.18 -0.89 -9.75
C TYR A 31 5.28 -0.27 -8.69
N GLY A 32 5.71 0.85 -8.13
CA GLY A 32 4.96 1.56 -7.10
C GLY A 32 5.87 2.58 -6.41
N PRO A 33 5.51 3.87 -6.38
CA PRO A 33 6.41 4.94 -5.91
C PRO A 33 7.01 4.71 -4.52
N TRP A 34 6.29 4.02 -3.64
CA TRP A 34 6.75 3.73 -2.29
C TRP A 34 7.50 2.41 -2.18
N LEU A 35 7.20 1.45 -3.07
CA LEU A 35 7.92 0.18 -3.13
C LEU A 35 9.28 0.36 -3.81
N GLU A 36 9.40 1.26 -4.78
CA GLU A 36 10.67 1.65 -5.40
C GLU A 36 11.65 2.24 -4.39
N GLN A 37 11.16 2.83 -3.28
CA GLN A 37 12.03 3.29 -2.19
C GLN A 37 12.65 2.13 -1.39
N LEU A 38 11.96 1.00 -1.33
CA LEU A 38 12.42 -0.19 -0.59
C LEU A 38 13.18 -1.17 -1.51
N PHE A 39 12.79 -1.22 -2.79
CA PHE A 39 13.27 -2.18 -3.79
C PHE A 39 13.54 -1.43 -5.10
N PRO A 40 14.59 -0.58 -5.16
CA PRO A 40 14.83 0.32 -6.29
C PRO A 40 15.11 -0.39 -7.60
N GLN A 41 15.56 -1.64 -7.54
CA GLN A 41 15.82 -2.47 -8.71
C GLN A 41 14.58 -3.27 -9.17
N GLY A 42 13.45 -3.15 -8.45
CA GLY A 42 12.20 -3.82 -8.77
C GLY A 42 12.11 -5.31 -8.38
N TYR A 43 13.13 -5.84 -7.69
CA TYR A 43 13.17 -7.21 -7.18
C TYR A 43 13.56 -7.24 -5.69
N ILE A 44 13.25 -8.35 -5.01
CA ILE A 44 13.54 -8.50 -3.58
C ILE A 44 14.94 -9.10 -3.41
N GLU A 45 15.87 -8.28 -2.94
CA GLU A 45 17.22 -8.72 -2.57
C GLU A 45 17.22 -9.50 -1.25
N ARG A 46 18.13 -10.48 -1.16
CA ARG A 46 18.35 -11.24 0.08
C ARG A 46 18.91 -10.31 1.15
N PRO A 47 18.21 -10.11 2.28
CA PRO A 47 18.78 -9.34 3.38
C PRO A 47 19.76 -10.21 4.18
N GLU A 48 20.78 -9.59 4.78
CA GLU A 48 21.81 -10.24 5.62
C GLU A 48 21.24 -11.17 6.69
N ARG A 49 20.02 -10.87 7.13
CA ARG A 49 19.29 -11.63 8.15
C ARG A 49 18.77 -13.00 7.66
N TYR A 50 19.00 -13.36 6.40
CA TYR A 50 18.85 -14.70 5.83
C TYR A 50 20.19 -15.10 5.21
N PRO A 51 21.06 -15.83 5.93
CA PRO A 51 22.47 -16.00 5.54
C PRO A 51 22.63 -17.00 4.37
N ASP A 52 21.72 -17.97 4.28
CA ASP A 52 21.75 -19.06 3.31
C ASP A 52 21.16 -18.60 1.97
N ASP A 53 22.03 -18.44 0.98
CA ASP A 53 21.66 -18.00 -0.37
C ASP A 53 20.90 -19.08 -1.15
N GLU A 54 21.25 -20.36 -0.94
CA GLU A 54 20.59 -21.48 -1.60
C GLU A 54 19.18 -21.65 -1.07
N GLU A 55 19.00 -21.60 0.26
CA GLU A 55 17.68 -21.62 0.87
C GLU A 55 16.85 -20.43 0.43
N TRP A 56 17.42 -19.21 0.48
CA TRP A 56 16.72 -18.02 0.02
C TRP A 56 16.25 -18.16 -1.42
N SER A 57 17.15 -18.57 -2.32
CA SER A 57 16.81 -18.79 -3.73
C SER A 57 15.71 -19.84 -3.88
N ARG A 58 15.79 -20.97 -3.18
CA ARG A 58 14.81 -22.05 -3.21
C ARG A 58 13.42 -21.62 -2.69
N VAL A 59 13.38 -20.75 -1.68
CA VAL A 59 12.14 -20.32 -1.01
C VAL A 59 11.48 -19.13 -1.71
N MET A 60 12.26 -18.13 -2.10
CA MET A 60 11.75 -16.85 -2.60
C MET A 60 11.57 -16.82 -4.13
N LYS A 61 12.29 -17.65 -4.89
CA LYS A 61 12.04 -17.84 -6.32
C LYS A 61 10.93 -18.86 -6.56
N ALA A 62 10.72 -19.26 -7.80
CA ALA A 62 9.77 -20.32 -8.15
C ALA A 62 10.28 -21.69 -7.69
N SER A 63 9.39 -22.48 -7.10
CA SER A 63 9.64 -23.85 -6.62
C SER A 63 8.44 -24.76 -6.87
N SER A 64 8.56 -26.05 -6.56
CA SER A 64 7.45 -27.00 -6.68
C SER A 64 6.27 -26.69 -5.75
N THR A 65 6.52 -26.09 -4.58
CA THR A 65 5.49 -25.72 -3.61
C THR A 65 4.87 -24.35 -3.88
N TRP A 66 5.63 -23.49 -4.58
CA TRP A 66 5.23 -22.14 -4.99
C TRP A 66 5.70 -21.87 -6.42
N PRO A 67 4.86 -22.15 -7.45
CA PRO A 67 5.28 -22.16 -8.86
C PRO A 67 5.34 -20.75 -9.48
N PHE A 68 5.79 -19.77 -8.70
CA PHE A 68 5.99 -18.38 -9.09
C PHE A 68 7.00 -17.72 -8.14
N GLU A 69 7.61 -16.61 -8.54
CA GLU A 69 8.50 -15.83 -7.68
C GLU A 69 7.71 -15.02 -6.63
N VAL A 70 8.32 -14.70 -5.49
CA VAL A 70 7.64 -13.95 -4.41
C VAL A 70 7.12 -12.59 -4.87
N GLU A 71 7.80 -11.97 -5.83
CA GLU A 71 7.40 -10.73 -6.49
C GLU A 71 6.00 -10.89 -7.10
N ASN A 72 5.70 -12.04 -7.70
CA ASN A 72 4.40 -12.33 -8.34
C ASN A 72 3.32 -12.82 -7.34
N SER A 73 3.58 -12.70 -6.04
CA SER A 73 2.61 -13.07 -5.00
C SER A 73 1.47 -12.05 -4.84
N THR A 74 0.33 -12.53 -4.32
CA THR A 74 -0.80 -11.68 -3.97
C THR A 74 -0.44 -10.63 -2.91
N VAL A 75 0.50 -10.94 -2.00
CA VAL A 75 0.98 -10.00 -0.97
C VAL A 75 1.62 -8.78 -1.62
N VAL A 76 2.56 -9.01 -2.54
CA VAL A 76 3.23 -7.92 -3.27
C VAL A 76 2.22 -7.16 -4.14
N ALA A 77 1.32 -7.85 -4.83
CA ALA A 77 0.27 -7.20 -5.62
C ALA A 77 -0.64 -6.26 -4.79
N CYS A 78 -0.99 -6.68 -3.56
CA CYS A 78 -1.77 -5.86 -2.64
C CYS A 78 -1.02 -4.60 -2.20
N PHE A 79 0.28 -4.69 -1.93
CA PHE A 79 1.09 -3.53 -1.55
C PHE A 79 1.44 -2.63 -2.72
N VAL A 80 1.63 -3.17 -3.94
CA VAL A 80 1.72 -2.38 -5.18
C VAL A 80 0.48 -1.50 -5.33
N SER A 81 -0.69 -2.12 -5.19
CA SER A 81 -1.97 -1.42 -5.31
C SER A 81 -2.15 -0.34 -4.25
N SER A 82 -1.79 -0.65 -3.01
CA SER A 82 -1.86 0.28 -1.88
C SER A 82 -0.89 1.45 -2.04
N SER A 83 0.32 1.18 -2.55
CA SER A 83 1.35 2.17 -2.89
C SER A 83 0.87 3.16 -3.95
N ILE A 84 0.28 2.66 -5.04
CA ILE A 84 -0.28 3.49 -6.11
C ILE A 84 -1.43 4.36 -5.60
N GLN A 85 -2.34 3.79 -4.81
CA GLN A 85 -3.43 4.56 -4.19
C GLN A 85 -2.88 5.64 -3.24
N GLY A 86 -1.88 5.28 -2.44
CA GLY A 86 -1.22 6.20 -1.52
C GLY A 86 -0.57 7.38 -2.22
N GLU A 87 0.11 7.14 -3.34
CA GLU A 87 0.71 8.21 -4.14
C GLU A 87 -0.36 9.16 -4.69
N ILE A 88 -1.47 8.63 -5.23
CA ILE A 88 -2.56 9.47 -5.76
C ILE A 88 -3.17 10.34 -4.65
N VAL A 89 -3.29 9.81 -3.43
CA VAL A 89 -3.71 10.59 -2.26
C VAL A 89 -2.68 11.69 -1.93
N ALA A 90 -1.39 11.36 -1.92
CA ALA A 90 -0.31 12.32 -1.65
C ALA A 90 -0.29 13.44 -2.69
N GLU A 91 -0.38 13.10 -3.98
CA GLU A 91 -0.46 14.05 -5.08
C GLU A 91 -1.70 14.94 -4.96
N THR A 92 -2.83 14.38 -4.53
CA THR A 92 -4.06 15.16 -4.30
C THR A 92 -3.88 16.15 -3.15
N LEU A 93 -3.27 15.75 -2.04
CA LEU A 93 -2.96 16.66 -0.92
C LEU A 93 -2.07 17.82 -1.38
N ASN A 94 -1.02 17.53 -2.14
CA ASN A 94 -0.14 18.54 -2.72
C ASN A 94 -0.87 19.46 -3.72
N SER A 95 -1.76 18.90 -4.53
CA SER A 95 -2.57 19.64 -5.50
C SER A 95 -3.57 20.56 -4.82
N LEU A 96 -4.16 20.14 -3.69
CA LEU A 96 -5.00 21.01 -2.87
C LEU A 96 -4.21 22.21 -2.36
N ALA A 97 -2.99 22.03 -1.86
CA ALA A 97 -2.18 23.17 -1.42
C ALA A 97 -1.98 24.22 -2.53
N VAL A 98 -1.84 23.80 -3.79
CA VAL A 98 -1.74 24.71 -4.96
C VAL A 98 -3.05 25.43 -5.21
N VAL A 99 -4.17 24.70 -5.24
CA VAL A 99 -5.51 25.26 -5.44
C VAL A 99 -5.86 26.25 -4.33
N GLY A 100 -5.54 25.91 -3.07
CA GLY A 100 -5.77 26.72 -1.89
C GLY A 100 -5.07 28.07 -1.87
N ARG A 101 -3.91 28.16 -2.53
CA ARG A 101 -3.17 29.43 -2.67
C ARG A 101 -3.86 30.39 -3.64
N GLN A 102 -4.71 29.89 -4.52
CA GLN A 102 -5.41 30.69 -5.54
C GLN A 102 -6.86 30.96 -5.19
N ARG A 103 -7.52 30.01 -4.52
CA ARG A 103 -8.91 30.12 -4.10
C ARG A 103 -9.15 29.38 -2.79
N ARG A 104 -10.29 29.68 -2.16
CA ARG A 104 -10.75 28.92 -0.99
C ARG A 104 -11.11 27.48 -1.36
N PHE A 105 -10.94 26.58 -0.41
CA PHE A 105 -11.30 25.17 -0.56
C PHE A 105 -12.80 24.97 -0.50
N THR A 106 -13.33 24.13 -1.38
CA THR A 106 -14.77 23.81 -1.34
C THR A 106 -15.01 22.56 -0.49
N SER A 107 -16.21 22.45 0.09
CA SER A 107 -16.68 21.20 0.74
C SER A 107 -16.58 19.98 -0.18
N ARG A 108 -16.74 20.20 -1.50
CA ARG A 108 -16.57 19.20 -2.55
C ARG A 108 -15.13 18.71 -2.68
N ASP A 109 -14.14 19.56 -2.41
CA ASP A 109 -12.71 19.20 -2.41
C ASP A 109 -12.39 18.33 -1.19
N CYS A 110 -12.90 18.71 -0.01
CA CYS A 110 -12.80 17.92 1.22
C CYS A 110 -13.44 16.53 1.04
N ALA A 111 -14.65 16.48 0.47
CA ALA A 111 -15.39 15.24 0.26
C ALA A 111 -14.67 14.30 -0.72
N SER A 112 -14.09 14.85 -1.79
CA SER A 112 -13.24 14.10 -2.73
C SER A 112 -12.02 13.50 -2.01
N LEU A 113 -11.29 14.32 -1.24
CA LEU A 113 -10.11 13.87 -0.50
C LEU A 113 -10.46 12.78 0.52
N TYR A 114 -11.49 13.02 1.34
CA TYR A 114 -11.96 12.05 2.33
C TYR A 114 -12.34 10.71 1.69
N ARG A 115 -13.05 10.73 0.57
CA ARG A 115 -13.44 9.51 -0.15
C ARG A 115 -12.22 8.72 -0.64
N GLY A 116 -11.25 9.41 -1.23
CA GLY A 116 -10.00 8.80 -1.69
C GLY A 116 -9.20 8.21 -0.53
N PHE A 117 -8.95 9.04 0.48
CA PHE A 117 -8.21 8.65 1.67
C PHE A 117 -8.85 7.46 2.40
N ARG A 118 -10.18 7.44 2.50
CA ARG A 118 -10.92 6.32 3.09
C ARG A 118 -10.67 5.01 2.35
N LEU A 119 -10.72 5.01 1.01
CA LEU A 119 -10.46 3.77 0.27
C LEU A 119 -9.02 3.28 0.47
N TYR A 120 -8.04 4.19 0.40
CA TYR A 120 -6.63 3.88 0.63
C TYR A 120 -6.40 3.27 2.01
N VAL A 121 -6.88 3.93 3.07
CA VAL A 121 -6.72 3.46 4.45
C VAL A 121 -7.38 2.10 4.67
N VAL A 122 -8.60 1.90 4.17
CA VAL A 122 -9.31 0.62 4.31
C VAL A 122 -8.60 -0.49 3.55
N THR A 123 -8.04 -0.18 2.38
CA THR A 123 -7.29 -1.17 1.57
C THR A 123 -6.07 -1.67 2.34
N ILE A 124 -5.24 -0.78 2.88
CA ILE A 124 -4.09 -1.16 3.71
C ILE A 124 -4.52 -1.90 4.97
N GLY A 125 -5.56 -1.39 5.65
CA GLY A 125 -6.06 -1.99 6.89
C GLY A 125 -6.50 -3.43 6.69
N VAL A 126 -7.22 -3.74 5.61
CA VAL A 126 -7.64 -5.11 5.26
C VAL A 126 -6.43 -5.99 4.98
N VAL A 127 -5.49 -5.54 4.15
CA VAL A 127 -4.30 -6.33 3.78
C VAL A 127 -3.47 -6.69 5.02
N LEU A 128 -3.22 -5.72 5.91
CA LEU A 128 -2.45 -5.98 7.14
C LEU A 128 -3.21 -6.85 8.13
N ALA A 129 -4.52 -6.64 8.29
CA ALA A 129 -5.34 -7.47 9.16
C ALA A 129 -5.34 -8.93 8.70
N ASP A 130 -5.48 -9.17 7.38
CA ASP A 130 -5.46 -10.51 6.81
C ASP A 130 -4.11 -11.20 7.02
N ILE A 131 -2.99 -10.48 6.85
CA ILE A 131 -1.65 -11.02 7.12
C ILE A 131 -1.49 -11.37 8.61
N VAL A 132 -1.85 -10.46 9.52
CA VAL A 132 -1.75 -10.69 10.96
C VAL A 132 -2.61 -11.87 11.41
N ALA A 133 -3.85 -11.95 10.93
CA ALA A 133 -4.75 -13.07 11.21
C ALA A 133 -4.20 -14.38 10.67
N HIS A 134 -3.65 -14.37 9.45
CA HIS A 134 -3.07 -15.56 8.85
C HIS A 134 -1.82 -16.05 9.59
N VAL A 135 -0.92 -15.16 10.01
CA VAL A 135 0.23 -15.54 10.85
C VAL A 135 -0.26 -16.21 12.13
N ARG A 136 -1.20 -15.60 12.85
CA ARG A 136 -1.81 -16.19 14.07
C ARG A 136 -2.38 -17.58 13.82
N LEU A 137 -3.12 -17.73 12.72
CA LEU A 137 -3.76 -18.98 12.33
C LEU A 137 -2.72 -20.08 12.08
N VAL A 138 -1.66 -19.76 11.35
CA VAL A 138 -0.57 -20.71 11.05
C VAL A 138 0.18 -21.08 12.32
N GLU A 139 0.54 -20.11 13.16
CA GLU A 139 1.23 -20.37 14.43
C GLU A 139 0.41 -21.28 15.34
N THR A 140 -0.91 -21.09 15.39
CA THR A 140 -1.82 -21.86 16.25
C THR A 140 -2.14 -23.25 15.68
N LYS A 141 -2.49 -23.34 14.39
CA LYS A 141 -2.93 -24.62 13.79
C LYS A 141 -1.79 -25.53 13.37
N ILE A 142 -0.63 -24.96 13.04
CA ILE A 142 0.51 -25.70 12.49
C ILE A 142 1.68 -25.73 13.47
N GLY A 143 1.64 -24.94 14.55
CA GLY A 143 2.71 -24.89 15.55
C GLY A 143 4.01 -24.25 15.03
N THR A 144 3.96 -23.60 13.87
CA THR A 144 5.13 -22.98 13.24
C THR A 144 5.18 -21.49 13.55
N ARG A 145 6.10 -21.08 14.41
CA ARG A 145 6.33 -19.67 14.74
C ARG A 145 7.03 -18.94 13.59
N PHE A 146 6.46 -17.84 13.15
CA PHE A 146 7.07 -16.97 12.14
C PHE A 146 8.03 -16.01 12.84
N LEU A 147 9.22 -15.85 12.30
CA LEU A 147 10.24 -14.98 12.86
C LEU A 147 10.56 -13.85 11.90
N ILE A 148 11.22 -12.82 12.41
CA ILE A 148 11.82 -11.80 11.55
C ILE A 148 13.21 -12.32 11.19
N GLY A 149 13.40 -13.01 10.06
CA GLY A 149 14.68 -13.58 9.61
C GLY A 149 15.03 -14.97 10.15
N ASP A 150 16.16 -15.53 9.71
CA ASP A 150 16.52 -16.91 10.03
C ASP A 150 17.04 -17.10 11.47
N LYS A 151 16.66 -18.23 12.09
CA LYS A 151 17.01 -18.65 13.45
C LYS A 151 18.52 -18.86 13.63
N SER A 152 19.21 -19.28 12.58
CA SER A 152 20.63 -19.64 12.60
C SER A 152 21.56 -18.46 12.93
N VAL A 153 21.14 -17.21 12.66
CA VAL A 153 22.00 -16.02 12.78
C VAL A 153 21.75 -15.20 14.04
N LEU A 154 20.52 -15.21 14.58
CA LEU A 154 20.15 -14.39 15.74
C LEU A 154 19.38 -15.25 16.76
N PRO A 155 20.03 -15.77 17.80
CA PRO A 155 19.39 -16.66 18.77
C PRO A 155 18.28 -16.02 19.63
N GLN A 156 18.14 -14.68 19.59
CA GLN A 156 17.11 -13.91 20.31
C GLN A 156 16.12 -13.20 19.37
N ARG A 157 15.62 -13.88 18.32
CA ARG A 157 14.68 -13.24 17.38
C ARG A 157 13.29 -13.05 17.98
N GLU A 158 12.76 -11.86 17.77
CA GLU A 158 11.35 -11.53 18.00
C GLU A 158 10.45 -12.32 17.03
N GLY A 159 9.31 -12.77 17.53
CA GLY A 159 8.27 -13.34 16.68
C GLY A 159 7.77 -12.29 15.70
N LEU A 160 7.54 -12.66 14.45
CA LEU A 160 7.00 -11.75 13.44
C LEU A 160 5.71 -11.11 13.93
N LEU A 161 4.83 -11.90 14.54
CA LEU A 161 3.56 -11.43 15.07
C LEU A 161 3.71 -10.41 16.21
N GLU A 162 4.74 -10.57 17.06
CA GLU A 162 5.01 -9.69 18.21
C GLU A 162 5.39 -8.27 17.78
N VAL A 163 5.95 -8.12 16.59
CA VAL A 163 6.33 -6.81 16.02
C VAL A 163 5.27 -6.31 15.06
N LEU A 164 4.77 -7.18 14.18
CA LEU A 164 3.84 -6.81 13.12
C LEU A 164 2.48 -6.39 13.67
N ALA A 165 1.93 -7.10 14.66
CA ALA A 165 0.59 -6.79 15.17
C ALA A 165 0.54 -5.42 15.88
N PRO A 166 1.47 -5.05 16.79
CA PRO A 166 1.51 -3.71 17.35
C PRO A 166 1.77 -2.63 16.30
N ALA A 167 2.69 -2.85 15.36
CA ALA A 167 3.00 -1.87 14.31
C ALA A 167 1.78 -1.62 13.39
N ALA A 168 1.06 -2.67 13.00
CA ALA A 168 -0.18 -2.56 12.23
C ALA A 168 -1.28 -1.82 13.00
N SER A 169 -1.40 -2.06 14.32
CA SER A 169 -2.33 -1.34 15.20
C SER A 169 -2.00 0.15 15.31
N ASP A 170 -0.72 0.49 15.48
CA ASP A 170 -0.24 1.88 15.51
C ASP A 170 -0.54 2.60 14.18
N LEU A 171 -0.28 1.95 13.04
CA LEU A 171 -0.57 2.50 11.72
C LEU A 171 -2.06 2.73 11.53
N TRP A 172 -2.88 1.74 11.91
CA TRP A 172 -4.33 1.86 11.86
C TRP A 172 -4.85 3.00 12.72
N GLY A 173 -4.31 3.16 13.93
CA GLY A 173 -4.65 4.27 14.83
C GLY A 173 -4.35 5.64 14.20
N SER A 174 -3.19 5.80 13.58
CA SER A 174 -2.81 7.03 12.87
C SER A 174 -3.72 7.34 11.68
N HIS A 175 -3.99 6.33 10.84
CA HIS A 175 -4.90 6.50 9.71
C HIS A 175 -6.35 6.79 10.13
N LEU A 176 -6.84 6.16 11.21
CA LEU A 176 -8.19 6.39 11.73
C LEU A 176 -8.35 7.82 12.26
N LYS A 177 -7.36 8.34 12.99
CA LYS A 177 -7.35 9.74 13.45
C LYS A 177 -7.44 10.69 12.26
N LEU A 178 -6.59 10.50 11.24
CA LEU A 178 -6.64 11.28 10.00
C LEU A 178 -8.00 11.22 9.31
N LEU A 179 -8.64 10.04 9.25
CA LEU A 179 -9.96 9.87 8.65
C LEU A 179 -11.05 10.61 9.41
N LEU A 180 -11.02 10.57 10.75
CA LEU A 180 -11.99 11.26 11.59
C LEU A 180 -11.84 12.77 11.47
N ASP A 181 -10.60 13.27 11.45
CA ASP A 181 -10.28 14.68 11.26
C ASP A 181 -10.75 15.19 9.89
N LEU A 182 -10.50 14.43 8.81
CA LEU A 182 -10.98 14.80 7.48
C LEU A 182 -12.50 14.75 7.42
N ARG A 183 -13.13 13.72 8.03
CA ARG A 183 -14.59 13.58 8.04
C ARG A 183 -15.26 14.77 8.75
N SER A 184 -14.77 15.20 9.90
CA SER A 184 -15.37 16.33 10.62
C SER A 184 -15.35 17.61 9.76
N LYS A 185 -14.26 17.83 9.02
CA LYS A 185 -14.13 18.97 8.09
C LYS A 185 -14.90 18.83 6.77
N THR A 186 -15.32 17.62 6.37
CA THR A 186 -16.30 17.49 5.26
C THR A 186 -17.70 17.96 5.62
N MET A 187 -18.03 17.97 6.91
CA MET A 187 -19.37 18.31 7.43
C MET A 187 -19.46 19.74 7.97
N ALA A 188 -18.32 20.38 8.25
CA ALA A 188 -18.25 21.76 8.70
C ALA A 188 -18.41 22.75 7.53
N SER A 189 -19.07 23.88 7.76
CA SER A 189 -19.21 24.98 6.78
C SER A 189 -17.97 25.87 6.68
N GLU A 190 -16.95 25.61 7.51
CA GLU A 190 -15.70 26.37 7.52
C GLU A 190 -14.81 25.98 6.35
N ASP A 191 -14.23 26.99 5.70
CA ASP A 191 -13.21 26.80 4.67
C ASP A 191 -11.99 26.08 5.28
N LEU A 192 -11.45 25.07 4.58
CA LEU A 192 -10.16 24.49 4.98
C LEU A 192 -9.09 25.60 4.91
N THR A 193 -8.10 25.53 5.78
CA THR A 193 -6.92 26.42 5.69
C THR A 193 -5.73 25.66 5.11
N ILE A 194 -4.76 26.41 4.58
CA ILE A 194 -3.51 25.82 4.06
C ILE A 194 -2.73 25.17 5.21
N GLU A 195 -2.77 25.76 6.40
CA GLU A 195 -2.15 25.24 7.62
C GLU A 195 -2.75 23.88 8.01
N TYR A 196 -4.08 23.75 7.94
CA TYR A 196 -4.75 22.49 8.20
C TYR A 196 -4.32 21.40 7.19
N LEU A 197 -4.27 21.71 5.90
CA LEU A 197 -3.81 20.77 4.89
C LEU A 197 -2.35 20.36 5.07
N SER A 198 -1.51 21.31 5.48
CA SER A 198 -0.11 21.05 5.80
C SER A 198 0.01 20.08 6.98
N GLY A 199 -0.81 20.26 8.01
CA GLY A 199 -0.92 19.33 9.14
C GLY A 199 -1.47 17.94 8.78
N ILE A 200 -2.39 17.84 7.82
CA ILE A 200 -2.84 16.55 7.28
C ILE A 200 -1.73 15.88 6.48
N SER A 201 -1.02 16.64 5.63
CA SER A 201 0.08 16.14 4.82
C SER A 201 1.22 15.60 5.68
N ALA A 202 1.63 16.32 6.72
CA ALA A 202 2.68 15.86 7.64
C ALA A 202 2.30 14.54 8.32
N ARG A 203 1.08 14.45 8.87
CA ARG A 203 0.58 13.22 9.51
C ARG A 203 0.41 12.06 8.53
N PHE A 204 0.06 12.34 7.29
CA PHE A 204 0.02 11.34 6.22
C PHE A 204 1.42 10.79 5.92
N GLN A 205 2.43 11.65 5.83
CA GLN A 205 3.83 11.25 5.64
C GLN A 205 4.37 10.44 6.83
N GLU A 206 4.00 10.78 8.06
CA GLU A 206 4.33 9.98 9.24
C GLU A 206 3.73 8.57 9.16
N ALA A 207 2.45 8.46 8.77
CA ALA A 207 1.79 7.17 8.56
C ALA A 207 2.44 6.37 7.41
N GLN A 208 2.83 7.04 6.33
CA GLN A 208 3.57 6.43 5.22
C GLN A 208 4.92 5.87 5.70
N SER A 209 5.68 6.63 6.49
CA SER A 209 6.95 6.18 7.05
C SER A 209 6.79 4.93 7.92
N LEU A 210 5.73 4.89 8.73
CA LEU A 210 5.40 3.68 9.50
C LEU A 210 5.04 2.50 8.60
N LEU A 211 4.24 2.71 7.55
CA LEU A 211 3.93 1.67 6.56
C LEU A 211 5.21 1.14 5.89
N LEU A 212 6.14 2.00 5.49
CA LEU A 212 7.41 1.60 4.89
C LEU A 212 8.25 0.71 5.82
N SER A 213 8.13 0.87 7.15
CA SER A 213 8.78 -0.02 8.12
C SER A 213 8.07 -1.37 8.29
N ILE A 214 6.77 -1.45 7.96
CA ILE A 214 5.96 -2.66 8.04
C ILE A 214 6.09 -3.50 6.76
N LEU A 215 6.22 -2.86 5.60
CA LEU A 215 6.27 -3.54 4.31
C LEU A 215 7.33 -4.66 4.22
N PRO A 216 8.58 -4.48 4.68
CA PRO A 216 9.57 -5.56 4.70
C PRO A 216 9.13 -6.76 5.54
N LEU A 217 8.49 -6.56 6.69
CA LEU A 217 7.98 -7.65 7.53
C LEU A 217 6.95 -8.50 6.77
N CYS A 218 6.11 -7.86 5.95
CA CYS A 218 5.09 -8.54 5.18
C CYS A 218 5.62 -9.15 3.87
N ILE A 219 6.48 -8.45 3.14
CA ILE A 219 6.96 -8.87 1.82
C ILE A 219 8.11 -9.86 1.93
N ILE A 220 8.98 -9.71 2.93
CA ILE A 220 10.16 -10.55 3.12
C ILE A 220 9.84 -11.62 4.15
N ASP A 221 9.66 -11.25 5.42
CA ASP A 221 9.69 -12.20 6.52
C ASP A 221 8.44 -13.10 6.53
N TYR A 222 7.26 -12.52 6.39
CA TYR A 222 6.02 -13.29 6.23
C TYR A 222 6.05 -14.19 4.99
N CYS A 223 6.45 -13.68 3.82
CA CYS A 223 6.46 -14.48 2.59
C CYS A 223 7.49 -15.60 2.65
N PHE A 224 8.68 -15.35 3.19
CA PHE A 224 9.71 -16.37 3.36
C PHE A 224 9.21 -17.50 4.27
N HIS A 225 8.69 -17.18 5.47
CA HIS A 225 8.19 -18.19 6.39
C HIS A 225 6.95 -18.91 5.86
N LEU A 226 6.06 -18.20 5.17
CA LEU A 226 4.92 -18.80 4.48
C LEU A 226 5.40 -19.84 3.47
N ARG A 227 6.37 -19.47 2.62
CA ARG A 227 6.85 -20.30 1.52
C ARG A 227 7.72 -21.47 1.96
N LYS A 228 8.51 -21.27 3.01
CA LYS A 228 9.37 -22.30 3.60
C LYS A 228 8.56 -23.39 4.29
N ASN A 229 7.48 -23.03 4.97
CA ASN A 229 6.77 -23.96 5.85
C ASN A 229 5.46 -24.50 5.29
N LEU A 230 4.88 -23.85 4.27
CA LEU A 230 3.57 -24.20 3.72
C LEU A 230 3.63 -24.31 2.20
N THR A 231 2.76 -25.16 1.64
CA THR A 231 2.49 -25.19 0.20
C THR A 231 1.41 -24.19 -0.15
N LYS A 232 1.37 -23.74 -1.41
CA LYS A 232 0.31 -22.88 -1.94
C LYS A 232 -1.09 -23.42 -1.60
N ASP A 233 -1.33 -24.71 -1.82
CA ASP A 233 -2.65 -25.33 -1.62
C ASP A 233 -3.03 -25.40 -0.14
N LEU A 234 -2.07 -25.70 0.74
CA LEU A 234 -2.30 -25.70 2.17
C LEU A 234 -2.63 -24.29 2.67
N THR A 235 -1.90 -23.28 2.22
CA THR A 235 -2.21 -21.87 2.52
C THR A 235 -3.65 -21.52 2.12
N TRP A 236 -4.07 -21.88 0.91
CA TRP A 236 -5.44 -21.60 0.46
C TRP A 236 -6.50 -22.37 1.24
N LYS A 237 -6.20 -23.61 1.64
CA LYS A 237 -7.09 -24.40 2.49
C LYS A 237 -7.28 -23.72 3.85
N LEU A 238 -6.19 -23.31 4.50
CA LEU A 238 -6.25 -22.61 5.80
C LEU A 238 -7.07 -21.32 5.72
N LEU A 239 -6.82 -20.50 4.69
CA LEU A 239 -7.55 -19.25 4.47
C LEU A 239 -9.04 -19.50 4.18
N ARG A 240 -9.39 -20.57 3.46
CA ARG A 240 -10.78 -20.93 3.20
C ARG A 240 -11.49 -21.39 4.46
N ASP A 241 -10.83 -22.23 5.24
CA ASP A 241 -11.39 -22.77 6.48
C ASP A 241 -11.58 -21.67 7.51
N SER A 242 -10.67 -20.68 7.56
CA SER A 242 -10.82 -19.52 8.46
C SER A 242 -11.93 -18.56 8.05
N LEU A 243 -12.13 -18.33 6.73
CA LEU A 243 -13.26 -17.55 6.22
C LEU A 243 -14.62 -18.12 6.62
N ASN A 244 -14.71 -19.44 6.81
CA ASN A 244 -15.92 -20.12 7.26
C ASN A 244 -16.11 -20.04 8.78
N THR A 245 -15.04 -19.93 9.57
CA THR A 245 -15.10 -19.92 11.04
C THR A 245 -15.12 -18.52 11.67
N GLU A 246 -14.50 -17.53 11.03
CA GLU A 246 -14.40 -16.17 11.55
C GLU A 246 -15.24 -15.22 10.69
N ARG A 247 -16.46 -14.95 11.14
CA ARG A 247 -17.17 -13.75 10.71
C ARG A 247 -16.26 -12.57 10.99
N LEU A 248 -15.70 -11.96 9.93
CA LEU A 248 -15.30 -10.55 9.67
C LEU A 248 -15.64 -9.50 10.77
N LYS A 249 -15.32 -9.79 12.03
CA LYS A 249 -15.72 -9.04 13.23
C LYS A 249 -14.58 -8.18 13.77
N ASP A 250 -13.33 -8.57 13.50
CA ASP A 250 -12.18 -8.03 14.24
C ASP A 250 -11.50 -6.83 13.59
N PHE A 251 -12.04 -6.31 12.48
CA PHE A 251 -11.69 -4.96 12.01
C PHE A 251 -12.94 -4.11 11.71
N PRO A 252 -13.04 -2.87 12.22
CA PRO A 252 -14.33 -2.23 12.46
C PRO A 252 -14.76 -1.27 11.33
N ARG A 253 -16.09 -1.14 11.16
CA ARG A 253 -16.82 0.05 10.64
C ARG A 253 -16.85 0.38 9.13
N PHE A 254 -16.40 -0.47 8.21
CA PHE A 254 -16.56 -0.24 6.75
C PHE A 254 -17.47 -1.27 6.07
N ARG A 255 -18.60 -1.62 6.71
CA ARG A 255 -19.65 -2.46 6.12
C ARG A 255 -20.02 -1.90 4.74
N GLY A 256 -19.92 -2.73 3.70
CA GLY A 256 -20.26 -2.35 2.32
C GLY A 256 -19.10 -1.86 1.43
N MET A 257 -17.87 -1.72 1.94
CA MET A 257 -16.72 -1.30 1.11
C MET A 257 -15.96 -2.44 0.44
N ARG A 258 -16.29 -3.71 0.71
CA ARG A 258 -15.55 -4.89 0.21
C ARG A 258 -15.32 -4.85 -1.30
N LEU A 259 -16.38 -4.58 -2.07
CA LEU A 259 -16.28 -4.51 -3.52
C LEU A 259 -15.40 -3.33 -3.98
N GLN A 260 -15.40 -2.22 -3.24
CA GLN A 260 -14.53 -1.07 -3.53
C GLN A 260 -13.06 -1.39 -3.21
N VAL A 261 -12.79 -2.12 -2.13
CA VAL A 261 -11.44 -2.57 -1.76
C VAL A 261 -10.92 -3.56 -2.81
N ILE A 262 -11.71 -4.58 -3.17
CA ILE A 262 -11.35 -5.54 -4.22
C ILE A 262 -11.12 -4.80 -5.54
N ALA A 263 -12.04 -3.90 -5.92
CA ALA A 263 -11.87 -3.06 -7.09
C ALA A 263 -10.58 -2.22 -7.02
N GLY A 264 -10.25 -1.67 -5.86
CA GLY A 264 -9.03 -0.92 -5.62
C GLY A 264 -7.77 -1.77 -5.76
N LEU A 265 -7.74 -2.96 -5.16
CA LEU A 265 -6.63 -3.91 -5.24
C LEU A 265 -6.42 -4.44 -6.66
N VAL A 266 -7.48 -4.61 -7.43
CA VAL A 266 -7.38 -5.12 -8.81
C VAL A 266 -7.05 -4.01 -9.80
N ALA A 267 -7.77 -2.88 -9.72
CA ALA A 267 -7.71 -1.83 -10.72
C ALA A 267 -6.56 -0.85 -10.51
N ALA A 268 -5.99 -0.74 -9.30
CA ALA A 268 -4.81 0.09 -9.07
C ALA A 268 -3.57 -0.47 -9.79
N VAL A 269 -3.46 -1.79 -9.94
CA VAL A 269 -2.37 -2.41 -10.72
C VAL A 269 -2.43 -1.93 -12.18
N PRO A 270 -1.30 -1.53 -12.80
CA PRO A 270 -1.25 -1.15 -14.20
C PRO A 270 -1.76 -2.26 -15.12
N LYS A 271 -2.56 -1.91 -16.14
CA LYS A 271 -3.23 -2.88 -17.02
C LYS A 271 -2.28 -3.91 -17.65
N HIS A 272 -1.07 -3.50 -18.01
CA HIS A 272 -0.06 -4.38 -18.60
C HIS A 272 0.49 -5.43 -17.62
N ASP A 273 0.44 -5.17 -16.30
CA ASP A 273 0.96 -6.06 -15.26
C ASP A 273 -0.14 -6.91 -14.60
N ARG A 274 -1.42 -6.55 -14.77
CA ARG A 274 -2.56 -7.25 -14.15
C ARG A 274 -2.61 -8.74 -14.45
N ALA A 275 -2.28 -9.14 -15.68
CA ALA A 275 -2.34 -10.55 -16.07
C ALA A 275 -1.38 -11.39 -15.21
N ASN A 276 -0.13 -10.93 -15.04
CA ASN A 276 0.89 -11.61 -14.25
C ASN A 276 0.53 -11.65 -12.77
N ARG A 277 0.11 -10.51 -12.20
CA ARG A 277 -0.26 -10.38 -10.78
C ARG A 277 -1.48 -11.20 -10.39
N LEU A 278 -2.44 -11.33 -11.30
CA LEU A 278 -3.69 -12.04 -11.04
C LEU A 278 -3.64 -13.51 -11.45
N ALA A 279 -2.63 -13.97 -12.18
CA ALA A 279 -2.48 -15.36 -12.60
C ALA A 279 -2.44 -16.34 -11.41
N ASN A 280 -1.88 -15.89 -10.29
CA ASN A 280 -1.71 -16.69 -9.08
C ASN A 280 -2.81 -16.49 -8.04
N VAL A 281 -3.74 -15.57 -8.28
CA VAL A 281 -4.92 -15.38 -7.44
C VAL A 281 -5.88 -16.55 -7.73
N PRO A 282 -6.32 -17.30 -6.71
CA PRO A 282 -7.24 -18.40 -6.93
C PRO A 282 -8.51 -17.87 -7.61
N ARG A 283 -9.03 -18.63 -8.58
CA ARG A 283 -10.26 -18.28 -9.34
C ARG A 283 -11.53 -18.23 -8.48
N PHE A 284 -11.39 -18.36 -7.18
CA PHE A 284 -12.48 -18.22 -6.23
C PHE A 284 -12.87 -16.75 -6.15
N PHE A 285 -14.12 -16.44 -6.44
CA PHE A 285 -14.99 -15.66 -5.55
C PHE A 285 -16.31 -15.30 -6.24
N LEU A 286 -16.41 -15.36 -7.58
CA LEU A 286 -17.61 -14.93 -8.29
C LEU A 286 -17.87 -15.83 -9.51
N PRO A 287 -19.14 -16.24 -9.76
CA PRO A 287 -19.54 -16.96 -10.97
C PRO A 287 -19.60 -16.00 -12.18
N ILE A 288 -18.63 -15.10 -12.27
CA ILE A 288 -18.57 -14.02 -13.24
C ILE A 288 -17.29 -14.21 -14.05
N PRO A 289 -17.35 -14.15 -15.39
CA PRO A 289 -16.18 -14.16 -16.24
C PRO A 289 -15.14 -13.14 -15.77
N GLN A 290 -13.87 -13.54 -15.67
CA GLN A 290 -12.78 -12.70 -15.18
C GLN A 290 -12.73 -11.34 -15.90
N LYS A 291 -12.98 -11.30 -17.22
CA LYS A 291 -13.05 -10.06 -17.99
C LYS A 291 -14.12 -9.08 -17.47
N ILE A 292 -15.30 -9.59 -17.11
CA ILE A 292 -16.40 -8.78 -16.57
C ILE A 292 -16.03 -8.28 -15.17
N LEU A 293 -15.42 -9.13 -14.34
CA LEU A 293 -14.93 -8.73 -13.02
C LEU A 293 -13.90 -7.60 -13.13
N LEU A 294 -12.89 -7.75 -14.01
CA LEU A 294 -11.87 -6.73 -14.24
C LEU A 294 -12.47 -5.40 -14.72
N ALA A 295 -13.43 -5.45 -15.65
CA ALA A 295 -14.13 -4.26 -16.14
C ALA A 295 -14.94 -3.58 -15.02
N ALA A 296 -15.66 -4.35 -14.20
CA ALA A 296 -16.39 -3.84 -13.05
C ALA A 296 -15.45 -3.19 -12.03
N CYS A 297 -14.31 -3.83 -11.73
CA CYS A 297 -13.27 -3.26 -10.87
C CYS A 297 -12.76 -1.92 -11.41
N ASP A 298 -12.47 -1.81 -12.70
CA ASP A 298 -12.03 -0.57 -13.34
C ASP A 298 -13.08 0.55 -13.20
N ILE A 299 -14.36 0.23 -13.44
CA ILE A 299 -15.45 1.21 -13.34
C ILE A 299 -15.61 1.68 -11.89
N LEU A 300 -15.64 0.75 -10.94
CA LEU A 300 -15.82 1.04 -9.52
C LEU A 300 -14.64 1.83 -8.95
N TYR A 301 -13.41 1.47 -9.30
CA TYR A 301 -12.22 2.21 -8.89
C TYR A 301 -12.17 3.59 -9.54
N SER A 302 -12.50 3.70 -10.83
CA SER A 302 -12.56 4.99 -11.53
C SER A 302 -13.56 5.95 -10.88
N ARG A 303 -14.80 5.51 -10.68
CA ARG A 303 -15.87 6.34 -10.08
C ARG A 303 -15.67 6.56 -8.58
N GLY A 304 -15.13 5.56 -7.89
CA GLY A 304 -14.99 5.49 -6.46
C GLY A 304 -13.80 6.27 -5.90
N PHE A 305 -12.72 6.34 -6.66
CA PHE A 305 -11.42 6.80 -6.19
C PHE A 305 -10.75 7.76 -7.18
N LEU A 306 -10.54 7.36 -8.43
CA LEU A 306 -9.73 8.16 -9.36
C LEU A 306 -10.41 9.48 -9.77
N ARG A 307 -11.67 9.45 -10.25
CA ARG A 307 -12.34 10.66 -10.77
C ARG A 307 -12.44 11.78 -9.72
N PRO A 308 -12.85 11.52 -8.46
CA PRO A 308 -12.91 12.56 -7.44
C PRO A 308 -11.57 13.26 -7.16
N LEU A 309 -10.47 12.49 -7.15
CA LEU A 309 -9.12 12.97 -6.87
C LEU A 309 -8.48 13.65 -8.10
N LYS A 310 -8.62 13.05 -9.29
CA LYS A 310 -8.13 13.62 -10.55
C LYS A 310 -8.74 14.97 -10.88
N ARG A 311 -9.98 15.25 -10.45
CA ARG A 311 -10.56 16.60 -10.58
C ARG A 311 -9.64 17.65 -9.95
N ILE A 312 -9.20 17.41 -8.72
CA ILE A 312 -8.35 18.32 -7.95
C ILE A 312 -6.96 18.41 -8.58
N ILE A 313 -6.37 17.26 -8.94
CA ILE A 313 -5.04 17.19 -9.57
C ILE A 313 -5.02 17.99 -10.88
N ASN A 314 -6.00 17.76 -11.76
CA ASN A 314 -6.09 18.45 -13.05
C ASN A 314 -6.30 19.96 -12.89
N GLU A 315 -7.07 20.39 -11.90
CA GLU A 315 -7.26 21.81 -11.59
C GLU A 315 -5.94 22.47 -11.15
N ALA A 316 -5.18 21.83 -10.26
CA ALA A 316 -3.86 22.31 -9.86
C ALA A 316 -2.87 22.36 -11.04
N GLN A 317 -2.91 21.40 -11.95
CA GLN A 317 -2.09 21.39 -13.16
C GLN A 317 -2.47 22.54 -14.11
N ALA A 318 -3.76 22.82 -14.30
CA ALA A 318 -4.22 23.95 -15.11
C ALA A 318 -3.76 25.30 -14.53
N ILE A 319 -3.81 25.46 -13.20
CA ILE A 319 -3.27 26.64 -12.50
C ILE A 319 -1.78 26.81 -12.79
N LYS A 320 -0.97 25.75 -12.59
CA LYS A 320 0.48 25.80 -12.83
C LYS A 320 0.82 26.10 -14.30
N GLY A 321 0.10 25.47 -15.24
CA GLY A 321 0.29 25.70 -16.68
C GLY A 321 -0.04 27.13 -17.10
N ASN A 322 -1.09 27.73 -16.52
CA ASN A 322 -1.44 29.13 -16.76
C ASN A 322 -0.45 30.11 -16.14
N SER A 323 0.10 29.82 -14.95
CA SER A 323 1.18 30.61 -14.35
C SER A 323 2.45 30.60 -15.22
N TYR A 324 2.83 29.42 -15.75
CA TYR A 324 3.98 29.30 -16.64
C TYR A 324 3.79 30.12 -17.93
N ARG A 325 2.60 30.03 -18.56
CA ARG A 325 2.27 30.82 -19.75
C ARG A 325 2.27 32.33 -19.50
N ARG A 326 1.79 32.80 -18.33
CA ARG A 326 1.87 34.22 -17.95
C ARG A 326 3.31 34.69 -17.76
N ASN A 327 4.14 33.89 -17.09
CA ASN A 327 5.54 34.26 -16.86
C ASN A 327 6.33 34.31 -18.17
N CYS A 328 6.11 33.38 -19.10
CA CYS A 328 6.72 33.44 -20.44
C CYS A 328 6.22 34.64 -21.27
N TRP A 329 4.97 35.07 -21.10
CA TRP A 329 4.45 36.28 -21.74
C TRP A 329 5.08 37.55 -21.16
N LEU A 330 5.22 37.63 -19.83
CA LEU A 330 5.85 38.76 -19.15
C LEU A 330 7.35 38.85 -19.46
N GLU A 331 8.07 37.73 -19.59
CA GLU A 331 9.47 37.74 -20.05
C GLU A 331 9.60 38.23 -21.51
N HIS A 332 8.59 38.03 -22.34
CA HIS A 332 8.55 38.52 -23.73
C HIS A 332 8.14 40.00 -23.86
N GLU A 333 7.36 40.54 -22.93
CA GLU A 333 6.93 41.95 -22.91
C GLU A 333 7.93 42.87 -22.21
N TRP A 334 8.71 42.36 -21.25
CA TRP A 334 9.70 43.14 -20.51
C TRP A 334 11.14 42.96 -21.02
N GLY A 335 11.33 42.14 -22.05
CA GLY A 335 12.59 41.91 -22.75
C GLY A 335 12.75 42.71 -24.06
N ARG A 336 12.01 43.81 -24.26
CA ARG A 336 12.19 44.73 -25.39
C ARG A 336 12.61 46.12 -24.93
#